data_AF-A0A352NCI3-F1
#
_entry.id   AF-A0A352NCI3-F1
#
_cell.length_a   1.000
_cell.length_b   1.000
_cell.length_c   1.000
_cell.angle_alpha   90.00
_cell.angle_beta   90.00
_cell.angle_gamma   90.00
#
_symmetry.space_group_name_H-M   'P 1'
#
loop_
_entity.id
_entity.type
_entity.pdbx_description
1 polymer ?
#
loop_
_entity_poly.entity_id
_entity_poly.type
_entity_poly.pdbx_seq_one_letter_code
_entity_poly.pdbx_strand_id
1 'polypeptide(L)'
;ERLSDFLNENRLNFDLIRKFSTPRRLAVLVEGLAESSEAMDEEVKGPSAKIAKDAEGNWSKAIQGFSRGQGLTPDDLVLKGDYYFANKHIAGVAAQEILAKVGAEVISKMQFKTYMKWGNNSFLFVRPIQWMVSLLDSEVVLFELLDVTAGNTTRGHRFLSNQEITIEKATDYAEVLKANFVMVDAGARKAEISKQIKEIAIENNWTVEFSDEKHVELLEEVNNLVEYPTAFVGSFDEKYLSVPEEVLVTSMRDNQRYFEVYTAEGKLAPHFISVRNGNAEGMENVILGNEKVLVARLEDAEFFWKEDQKLNITDLVKKLENVTF
;
A
#
# COMPACT_ATOMS: atom_id res chain seq x y z
N GLU A 1 -4.28 7.96 -4.57
CA GLU A 1 -5.29 8.08 -5.64
C GLU A 1 -6.68 8.14 -5.02
N ARG A 2 -7.37 7.03 -4.73
CA ARG A 2 -8.74 7.04 -4.16
C ARG A 2 -9.02 8.07 -3.05
N LEU A 3 -8.12 8.21 -2.07
CA LEU A 3 -8.28 9.23 -1.02
C LEU A 3 -8.17 10.66 -1.58
N SER A 4 -7.21 10.90 -2.47
CA SER A 4 -7.06 12.19 -3.16
C SER A 4 -8.32 12.53 -3.95
N ASP A 5 -8.86 11.58 -4.70
CA ASP A 5 -10.06 11.78 -5.50
C ASP A 5 -11.25 12.10 -4.59
N PHE A 6 -11.42 11.33 -3.50
CA PHE A 6 -12.44 11.57 -2.49
C PHE A 6 -12.35 12.97 -1.86
N LEU A 7 -11.15 13.42 -1.49
CA LEU A 7 -10.94 14.77 -0.93
C LEU A 7 -11.30 15.86 -1.96
N ASN A 8 -10.84 15.70 -3.21
CA ASN A 8 -11.11 16.63 -4.30
C ASN A 8 -12.60 16.70 -4.68
N GLU A 9 -13.27 15.56 -4.78
CA GLU A 9 -14.72 15.47 -5.04
C GLU A 9 -15.54 16.17 -3.95
N ASN A 10 -15.05 16.12 -2.71
CA ASN A 10 -15.64 16.84 -1.58
C ASN A 10 -15.15 18.28 -1.44
N ARG A 11 -14.33 18.79 -2.38
CA ARG A 11 -13.73 20.15 -2.36
C ARG A 11 -12.96 20.44 -1.07
N LEU A 12 -12.30 19.44 -0.53
CA LEU A 12 -11.50 19.56 0.68
C LEU A 12 -10.03 19.67 0.29
N ASN A 13 -9.48 20.88 0.35
CA ASN A 13 -8.10 21.17 -0.04
C ASN A 13 -7.10 20.49 0.91
N PHE A 14 -5.97 20.07 0.37
CA PHE A 14 -4.84 19.50 1.11
C PHE A 14 -3.53 19.75 0.36
N ASP A 15 -2.40 19.72 1.07
CA ASP A 15 -1.09 20.00 0.48
C ASP A 15 -0.41 18.70 -0.01
N LEU A 16 -0.38 17.68 0.85
CA LEU A 16 0.38 16.45 0.60
C LEU A 16 -0.31 15.23 1.19
N ILE A 17 -0.26 14.10 0.48
CA ILE A 17 -0.62 12.79 1.00
C ILE A 17 0.63 11.92 1.07
N ARG A 18 1.11 11.66 2.28
CA ARG A 18 2.16 10.67 2.54
C ARG A 18 1.53 9.28 2.61
N LYS A 19 2.22 8.30 2.02
CA LYS A 19 1.78 6.91 1.93
C LYS A 19 2.70 6.04 2.77
N PHE A 20 2.10 5.17 3.56
CA PHE A 20 2.82 4.20 4.39
C PHE A 20 2.30 2.80 4.11
N SER A 21 3.22 1.84 4.02
CA SER A 21 2.87 0.44 3.77
C SER A 21 3.87 -0.49 4.43
N THR A 22 3.32 -1.59 4.95
CA THR A 22 4.06 -2.71 5.53
C THR A 22 3.28 -3.98 5.18
N PRO A 23 3.84 -5.18 5.36
CA PRO A 23 3.10 -6.43 5.15
C PRO A 23 1.78 -6.55 5.93
N ARG A 24 1.59 -5.75 7.00
CA ARG A 24 0.42 -5.81 7.88
C ARG A 24 -0.37 -4.51 7.98
N ARG A 25 0.08 -3.43 7.33
CA ARG A 25 -0.50 -2.08 7.50
C ARG A 25 -0.52 -1.33 6.17
N LEU A 26 -1.61 -0.62 5.94
CA LEU A 26 -1.75 0.40 4.92
C LEU A 26 -2.22 1.67 5.62
N ALA A 27 -1.52 2.78 5.43
CA ALA A 27 -1.87 4.04 6.05
C ALA A 27 -1.50 5.23 5.16
N VAL A 28 -2.14 6.35 5.43
CA VAL A 28 -1.91 7.62 4.76
C VAL A 28 -1.95 8.74 5.80
N LEU A 29 -1.09 9.73 5.62
CA LEU A 29 -1.10 10.98 6.40
C LEU A 29 -1.34 12.12 5.42
N VAL A 30 -2.39 12.90 5.66
CA VAL A 30 -2.72 14.07 4.86
C VAL A 30 -2.24 15.32 5.60
N GLU A 31 -1.37 16.09 4.96
CA GLU A 31 -0.82 17.33 5.49
C GLU A 31 -1.52 18.53 4.84
N GLY A 32 -1.69 19.61 5.60
CA GLY A 32 -2.33 20.84 5.11
C GLY A 32 -3.81 20.68 4.78
N LEU A 33 -4.51 19.74 5.42
CA LEU A 33 -5.94 19.53 5.19
C LEU A 33 -6.75 20.74 5.69
N ALA A 34 -7.62 21.28 4.83
CA ALA A 34 -8.51 22.37 5.21
C ALA A 34 -9.51 21.92 6.30
N GLU A 35 -9.90 22.82 7.21
CA GLU A 35 -10.86 22.53 8.28
C GLU A 35 -12.28 22.23 7.76
N SER A 36 -12.61 22.73 6.57
CA SER A 36 -13.87 22.51 5.89
C SER A 36 -13.71 22.57 4.38
N SER A 37 -14.62 21.94 3.66
CA SER A 37 -14.68 22.10 2.20
C SER A 37 -15.06 23.52 1.79
N GLU A 38 -14.67 23.89 0.58
CA GLU A 38 -15.03 25.21 0.04
C GLU A 38 -16.55 25.33 -0.16
N ALA A 39 -17.08 26.47 0.33
CA ALA A 39 -18.43 26.90 0.00
C ALA A 39 -18.51 27.23 -1.50
N MET A 40 -19.67 26.99 -2.09
CA MET A 40 -19.88 27.19 -3.52
C MET A 40 -21.20 27.91 -3.75
N ASP A 41 -21.13 28.96 -4.56
CA ASP A 41 -22.32 29.59 -5.13
C ASP A 41 -22.62 28.93 -6.47
N GLU A 42 -23.76 28.26 -6.55
CA GLU A 42 -24.25 27.62 -7.76
C GLU A 42 -25.32 28.50 -8.40
N GLU A 43 -25.15 28.81 -9.68
CA GLU A 43 -26.17 29.49 -10.48
C GLU A 43 -26.87 28.48 -11.40
N VAL A 44 -28.13 28.18 -11.10
CA VAL A 44 -28.93 27.24 -11.90
C VAL A 44 -29.85 28.03 -12.83
N LYS A 45 -29.69 27.80 -14.14
CA LYS A 45 -30.53 28.42 -15.17
C LYS A 45 -31.94 27.84 -15.15
N GLY A 46 -32.91 28.72 -14.95
CA GLY A 46 -34.32 28.42 -14.95
C GLY A 46 -35.05 28.81 -16.25
N PRO A 47 -36.39 28.81 -16.20
CA PRO A 47 -37.25 29.15 -17.33
C PRO A 47 -37.02 30.57 -17.88
N SER A 48 -37.35 30.78 -19.16
CA SER A 48 -37.26 32.11 -19.76
C SER A 48 -38.31 33.06 -19.20
N ALA A 49 -38.02 34.36 -19.23
CA ALA A 49 -38.93 35.40 -18.77
C ALA A 49 -40.28 35.39 -19.50
N LYS A 50 -40.27 34.94 -20.76
CA LYS A 50 -41.46 34.80 -21.61
C LYS A 50 -42.47 33.77 -21.10
N ILE A 51 -42.01 32.77 -20.36
CA ILE A 51 -42.85 31.69 -19.81
C ILE A 51 -42.91 31.74 -18.28
N ALA A 52 -42.28 32.74 -17.65
CA ALA A 52 -42.22 32.88 -16.21
C ALA A 52 -43.53 33.38 -15.61
N LYS A 53 -44.30 34.19 -16.37
CA LYS A 53 -45.60 34.72 -15.94
C LYS A 53 -46.72 34.26 -16.88
N ASP A 54 -47.91 34.07 -16.32
CA ASP A 54 -49.13 33.81 -17.09
C ASP A 54 -49.75 35.10 -17.65
N ALA A 55 -50.87 34.97 -18.36
CA ALA A 55 -51.56 36.09 -19.00
C ALA A 55 -52.12 37.10 -17.97
N GLU A 56 -52.35 36.66 -16.74
CA GLU A 56 -52.83 37.45 -15.61
C GLU A 56 -51.69 38.11 -14.81
N GLY A 57 -50.43 37.85 -15.17
CA GLY A 57 -49.25 38.43 -14.52
C GLY A 57 -48.77 37.68 -13.28
N ASN A 58 -49.36 36.53 -12.96
CA ASN A 58 -48.93 35.66 -11.86
C ASN A 58 -47.79 34.73 -12.29
N TRP A 59 -47.06 34.19 -11.32
CA TRP A 59 -46.01 33.20 -11.57
C TRP A 59 -46.58 31.93 -12.20
N SER A 60 -46.04 31.53 -13.34
CA SER A 60 -46.47 30.33 -14.07
C SER A 60 -46.12 29.03 -13.33
N LYS A 61 -46.77 27.94 -13.70
CA LYS A 61 -46.42 26.60 -13.15
C LYS A 61 -44.95 26.21 -13.41
N ALA A 62 -44.36 26.68 -14.51
CA ALA A 62 -42.98 26.36 -14.86
C ALA A 62 -41.98 26.99 -13.89
N ILE A 63 -42.15 28.29 -13.57
CA ILE A 63 -41.26 28.96 -12.61
C ILE A 63 -41.51 28.46 -11.19
N GLN A 64 -42.76 28.18 -10.81
CA GLN A 64 -43.09 27.62 -9.50
C GLN A 64 -42.50 26.23 -9.29
N GLY A 65 -42.57 25.36 -10.31
CA GLY A 65 -41.97 24.03 -10.28
C GLY A 65 -40.45 24.10 -10.20
N PHE A 66 -39.81 24.97 -11.00
CA PHE A 66 -38.37 25.19 -10.95
C PHE A 66 -37.91 25.68 -9.57
N SER A 67 -38.54 26.75 -9.05
CA SER A 67 -38.18 27.34 -7.76
C SER A 67 -38.29 26.30 -6.63
N ARG A 68 -39.39 25.55 -6.60
CA ARG A 68 -39.58 24.47 -5.62
C ARG A 68 -38.51 23.39 -5.72
N GLY A 69 -38.12 23.01 -6.94
CA GLY A 69 -37.03 22.05 -7.18
C GLY A 69 -35.67 22.55 -6.67
N GLN A 70 -35.47 23.88 -6.62
CA GLN A 70 -34.29 24.51 -6.06
C GLN A 70 -34.43 24.84 -4.55
N GLY A 71 -35.57 24.53 -3.92
CA GLY A 71 -35.85 24.87 -2.52
C GLY A 71 -36.12 26.37 -2.28
N LEU A 72 -36.45 27.12 -3.33
CA LEU A 72 -36.69 28.57 -3.32
C LEU A 72 -38.13 28.90 -3.73
N THR A 73 -38.52 30.17 -3.59
CA THR A 73 -39.75 30.72 -4.18
C THR A 73 -39.44 31.45 -5.49
N PRO A 74 -40.42 31.65 -6.40
CA PRO A 74 -40.20 32.41 -7.63
C PRO A 74 -39.67 33.82 -7.42
N ASP A 75 -39.98 34.43 -6.26
CA ASP A 75 -39.53 35.78 -5.92
C ASP A 75 -38.05 35.84 -5.51
N ASP A 76 -37.45 34.70 -5.14
CA ASP A 76 -36.01 34.58 -4.81
C ASP A 76 -35.13 34.46 -6.07
N LEU A 77 -35.72 34.32 -7.25
CA LEU A 77 -35.00 34.14 -8.51
C LEU A 77 -34.54 35.47 -9.10
N VAL A 78 -33.35 35.48 -9.69
CA VAL A 78 -32.76 36.65 -10.33
C VAL A 78 -32.93 36.56 -11.85
N LEU A 79 -33.54 37.57 -12.47
CA LEU A 79 -33.62 37.68 -13.92
C LEU A 79 -32.29 38.19 -14.49
N LYS A 80 -31.63 37.39 -15.34
CA LYS A 80 -30.42 37.80 -16.08
C LYS A 80 -30.65 37.60 -17.59
N GLY A 81 -30.72 38.70 -18.33
CA GLY A 81 -31.15 38.67 -19.73
C GLY A 81 -32.57 38.13 -19.85
N ASP A 82 -32.75 37.09 -20.67
CA ASP A 82 -34.07 36.50 -20.95
C ASP A 82 -34.46 35.34 -20.02
N TYR A 83 -33.65 35.00 -19.01
CA TYR A 83 -33.87 33.80 -18.17
C TYR A 83 -33.77 34.13 -16.67
N TYR A 84 -34.59 33.43 -15.88
CA TYR A 84 -34.48 33.46 -14.41
C TYR A 84 -33.42 32.47 -13.94
N PHE A 85 -32.72 32.82 -12.88
CA PHE A 85 -31.66 32.02 -12.28
C PHE A 85 -31.88 31.86 -10.78
N ALA A 86 -31.65 30.66 -10.28
CA ALA A 86 -31.55 30.39 -8.85
C ALA A 86 -30.08 30.51 -8.44
N ASN A 87 -29.78 31.43 -7.52
CA ASN A 87 -28.46 31.51 -6.89
C ASN A 87 -28.53 30.73 -5.57
N LYS A 88 -27.78 29.64 -5.48
CA LYS A 88 -27.76 28.78 -4.31
C LYS A 88 -26.40 28.87 -3.64
N HIS A 89 -26.39 29.32 -2.40
CA HIS A 89 -25.20 29.23 -1.56
C HIS A 89 -25.16 27.84 -0.91
N ILE A 90 -24.14 27.06 -1.23
CA ILE A 90 -23.84 25.77 -0.60
C ILE A 90 -22.72 26.00 0.39
N ALA A 91 -23.04 25.92 1.69
CA ALA A 91 -22.05 26.03 2.75
C ALA A 91 -21.01 24.91 2.66
N GLY A 92 -19.79 25.20 3.12
CA GLY A 92 -18.75 24.19 3.34
C GLY A 92 -19.18 23.16 4.38
N VAL A 93 -18.61 21.97 4.27
CA VAL A 93 -18.81 20.86 5.22
C VAL A 93 -17.53 20.66 6.00
N ALA A 94 -17.64 20.49 7.32
CA ALA A 94 -16.47 20.26 8.17
C ALA A 94 -15.67 19.03 7.71
N ALA A 95 -14.34 19.12 7.76
CA ALA A 95 -13.45 18.04 7.36
C ALA A 95 -13.76 16.73 8.10
N GLN A 96 -14.06 16.80 9.40
CA GLN A 96 -14.42 15.65 10.22
C GLN A 96 -15.65 14.90 9.67
N GLU A 97 -16.68 15.62 9.21
CA GLU A 97 -17.89 15.01 8.64
C GLU A 97 -17.62 14.35 7.28
N ILE A 98 -16.73 14.94 6.48
CA ILE A 98 -16.28 14.36 5.21
C ILE A 98 -15.47 13.10 5.52
N LEU A 99 -14.44 13.19 6.37
CA LEU A 99 -13.55 12.09 6.71
C LEU A 99 -14.26 10.89 7.35
N ALA A 100 -15.36 11.11 8.08
CA ALA A 100 -16.20 10.04 8.61
C ALA A 100 -16.77 9.10 7.52
N LYS A 101 -16.75 9.50 6.25
CA LYS A 101 -17.22 8.69 5.11
C LYS A 101 -16.12 7.86 4.46
N VAL A 102 -14.85 8.02 4.86
CA VAL A 102 -13.69 7.34 4.23
C VAL A 102 -13.84 5.82 4.22
N GLY A 103 -14.37 5.22 5.29
CA GLY A 103 -14.61 3.78 5.35
C GLY A 103 -15.52 3.30 4.20
N ALA A 104 -16.66 3.96 4.03
CA ALA A 104 -17.67 3.60 3.04
C ALA A 104 -17.33 4.04 1.62
N GLU A 105 -16.67 5.18 1.43
CA GLU A 105 -16.46 5.77 0.10
C GLU A 105 -15.08 5.50 -0.50
N VAL A 106 -14.08 5.20 0.34
CA VAL A 106 -12.69 4.98 -0.08
C VAL A 106 -12.27 3.53 0.16
N ILE A 107 -12.32 3.06 1.40
CA ILE A 107 -11.77 1.75 1.79
C ILE A 107 -12.62 0.62 1.19
N SER A 108 -13.95 0.72 1.26
CA SER A 108 -14.87 -0.29 0.71
C SER A 108 -14.73 -0.52 -0.80
N LYS A 109 -14.24 0.49 -1.53
CA LYS A 109 -14.09 0.46 -2.98
C LYS A 109 -12.72 -0.05 -3.43
N MET A 110 -11.82 -0.39 -2.51
CA MET A 110 -10.51 -0.93 -2.86
C MET A 110 -10.64 -2.25 -3.61
N GLN A 111 -9.81 -2.40 -4.65
CA GLN A 111 -9.80 -3.60 -5.49
C GLN A 111 -8.45 -4.28 -5.38
N PHE A 112 -8.49 -5.60 -5.29
CA PHE A 112 -7.31 -6.45 -5.16
C PHE A 112 -7.37 -7.58 -6.20
N LYS A 113 -6.21 -8.09 -6.61
CA LYS A 113 -6.14 -9.26 -7.51
C LYS A 113 -6.70 -10.52 -6.84
N THR A 114 -6.60 -10.59 -5.51
CA THR A 114 -7.09 -11.70 -4.69
C THR A 114 -7.81 -11.15 -3.47
N TYR A 115 -8.88 -11.83 -3.07
CA TYR A 115 -9.69 -11.47 -1.91
C TYR A 115 -9.80 -12.66 -0.97
N MET A 116 -9.83 -12.40 0.34
CA MET A 116 -10.16 -13.43 1.33
C MET A 116 -11.65 -13.35 1.67
N LYS A 117 -12.34 -14.50 1.67
CA LYS A 117 -13.65 -14.62 2.31
C LYS A 117 -13.43 -14.89 3.80
N TRP A 118 -14.13 -14.16 4.66
CA TRP A 118 -14.13 -14.44 6.09
C TRP A 118 -15.55 -14.38 6.65
N GLY A 119 -15.89 -15.37 7.48
CA GLY A 119 -17.23 -15.50 8.05
C GLY A 119 -18.33 -15.48 6.99
N ASN A 120 -19.42 -14.76 7.30
CA ASN A 120 -20.57 -14.59 6.43
C ASN A 120 -20.61 -13.19 5.75
N ASN A 121 -19.50 -12.47 5.72
CA ASN A 121 -19.44 -11.12 5.15
C ASN A 121 -19.27 -11.16 3.62
N SER A 122 -19.99 -10.29 2.93
CA SER A 122 -19.86 -10.07 1.47
C SER A 122 -18.78 -9.05 1.10
N PHE A 123 -18.21 -8.36 2.10
CA PHE A 123 -17.16 -7.39 1.91
C PHE A 123 -15.86 -8.05 1.46
N LEU A 124 -15.28 -7.52 0.39
CA LEU A 124 -14.08 -8.07 -0.21
C LEU A 124 -12.87 -7.22 0.18
N PHE A 125 -11.94 -7.82 0.92
CA PHE A 125 -10.66 -7.21 1.24
C PHE A 125 -9.54 -8.24 1.13
N VAL A 126 -8.30 -7.76 0.97
CA VAL A 126 -7.14 -8.64 0.83
C VAL A 126 -6.87 -9.49 2.08
N ARG A 127 -7.23 -8.99 3.27
CA ARG A 127 -7.07 -9.64 4.58
C ARG A 127 -8.14 -9.16 5.57
N PRO A 128 -8.45 -9.89 6.65
CA PRO A 128 -9.31 -9.36 7.72
C PRO A 128 -8.72 -8.10 8.36
N ILE A 129 -9.54 -7.05 8.50
CA ILE A 129 -9.18 -5.82 9.23
C ILE A 129 -9.24 -6.13 10.72
N GLN A 130 -8.21 -5.77 11.48
CA GLN A 130 -8.12 -6.09 12.91
C GLN A 130 -8.29 -4.85 13.80
N TRP A 131 -7.90 -3.68 13.31
CA TRP A 131 -8.12 -2.38 13.93
C TRP A 131 -8.02 -1.30 12.86
N MET A 132 -8.53 -0.11 13.15
CA MET A 132 -8.41 1.07 12.30
C MET A 132 -8.04 2.29 13.15
N VAL A 133 -7.11 3.10 12.65
CA VAL A 133 -6.79 4.39 13.24
C VAL A 133 -7.32 5.49 12.32
N SER A 134 -8.05 6.45 12.89
CA SER A 134 -8.51 7.63 12.17
C SER A 134 -8.51 8.86 13.06
N LEU A 135 -7.67 9.82 12.69
CA LEU A 135 -7.40 11.04 13.44
C LEU A 135 -7.45 12.24 12.49
N LEU A 136 -8.07 13.33 12.95
CA LEU A 136 -7.93 14.68 12.42
C LEU A 136 -7.19 15.49 13.47
N ASP A 137 -5.93 15.80 13.20
CA ASP A 137 -5.00 16.30 14.21
C ASP A 137 -4.93 15.37 15.44
N SER A 138 -5.54 15.76 16.56
CA SER A 138 -5.61 14.97 17.80
C SER A 138 -7.00 14.38 18.07
N GLU A 139 -7.97 14.69 17.21
CA GLU A 139 -9.36 14.29 17.38
C GLU A 139 -9.66 13.01 16.63
N VAL A 140 -10.37 12.08 17.29
CA VAL A 140 -10.79 10.83 16.64
C VAL A 140 -11.91 11.10 15.65
N VAL A 141 -11.71 10.67 14.40
CA VAL A 141 -12.77 10.65 13.39
C VAL A 141 -13.41 9.27 13.40
N LEU A 142 -14.58 9.18 14.01
CA LEU A 142 -15.30 7.92 14.12
C LEU A 142 -15.92 7.51 12.79
N PHE A 143 -15.63 6.30 12.36
CA PHE A 143 -16.40 5.58 11.36
C PHE A 143 -16.28 4.08 11.61
N GLU A 144 -17.26 3.34 11.10
CA GLU A 144 -17.27 1.89 11.19
C GLU A 144 -17.05 1.28 9.81
N LEU A 145 -16.32 0.18 9.79
CA LEU A 145 -16.18 -0.66 8.62
C LEU A 145 -16.26 -2.10 9.12
N LEU A 146 -17.32 -2.79 8.72
CA LEU A 146 -17.66 -4.14 9.20
C LEU A 146 -17.93 -4.14 10.70
N ASP A 147 -17.16 -4.92 11.45
CA ASP A 147 -17.19 -5.06 12.91
C ASP A 147 -16.06 -4.28 13.60
N VAL A 148 -15.37 -3.39 12.87
CA VAL A 148 -14.26 -2.60 13.39
C VAL A 148 -14.65 -1.12 13.40
N THR A 149 -14.53 -0.49 14.57
CA THR A 149 -14.69 0.96 14.75
C THR A 149 -13.30 1.61 14.71
N ALA A 150 -13.16 2.70 13.95
CA ALA A 150 -11.93 3.48 13.93
C ALA A 150 -11.72 4.22 15.25
N GLY A 151 -10.47 4.27 15.72
CA GLY A 151 -10.08 4.98 16.94
C GLY A 151 -8.68 5.58 16.82
N ASN A 152 -7.97 5.69 17.94
CA ASN A 152 -6.58 6.17 17.99
C ASN A 152 -5.57 5.09 18.43
N THR A 153 -6.01 3.84 18.59
CA THR A 153 -5.17 2.74 19.06
C THR A 153 -4.66 1.89 17.90
N THR A 154 -3.35 1.65 17.89
CA THR A 154 -2.66 0.73 16.98
C THR A 154 -1.93 -0.36 17.78
N ARG A 155 -1.15 -1.19 17.09
CA ARG A 155 -0.24 -2.16 17.71
C ARG A 155 1.16 -2.05 17.15
N GLY A 156 2.15 -2.40 17.96
CA GLY A 156 3.57 -2.43 17.56
C GLY A 156 3.93 -3.67 16.75
N HIS A 157 5.23 -3.95 16.63
CA HIS A 157 5.70 -5.14 15.93
C HIS A 157 5.18 -6.43 16.58
N ARG A 158 4.70 -7.39 15.77
CA ARG A 158 4.02 -8.62 16.25
C ARG A 158 4.81 -9.40 17.30
N PHE A 159 6.13 -9.40 17.20
CA PHE A 159 6.99 -10.17 18.11
C PHE A 159 7.82 -9.30 19.05
N LEU A 160 8.19 -8.07 18.63
CA LEU A 160 9.09 -7.21 19.41
C LEU A 160 8.33 -6.24 20.32
N SER A 161 7.08 -5.93 19.99
CA SER A 161 6.27 -4.97 20.73
C SER A 161 4.78 -5.28 20.50
N ASN A 162 4.33 -6.46 20.97
CA ASN A 162 2.95 -6.91 20.82
C ASN A 162 2.01 -6.30 21.87
N GLN A 163 1.94 -4.98 21.88
CA GLN A 163 1.11 -4.20 22.79
C GLN A 163 0.29 -3.19 22.00
N GLU A 164 -0.80 -2.74 22.62
CA GLU A 164 -1.59 -1.61 22.13
C GLU A 164 -0.86 -0.31 22.39
N ILE A 165 -0.93 0.58 21.41
CA ILE A 165 -0.22 1.85 21.40
C ILE A 165 -1.22 2.91 20.98
N THR A 166 -1.37 3.94 21.80
CA THR A 166 -2.18 5.11 21.47
C THR A 166 -1.38 6.08 20.62
N ILE A 167 -2.02 6.58 19.57
CA ILE A 167 -1.49 7.65 18.72
C ILE A 167 -2.23 8.93 19.10
N GLU A 168 -1.54 9.87 19.73
CA GLU A 168 -2.15 11.10 20.22
C GLU A 168 -2.45 12.08 19.08
N LYS A 169 -1.55 12.19 18.10
CA LYS A 169 -1.73 13.02 16.91
C LYS A 169 -1.49 12.25 15.63
N ALA A 170 -2.24 12.57 14.58
CA ALA A 170 -2.08 11.96 13.26
C ALA A 170 -0.62 12.01 12.77
N THR A 171 0.08 13.13 13.01
CA THR A 171 1.48 13.34 12.62
C THR A 171 2.48 12.46 13.40
N ASP A 172 2.10 11.92 14.55
CA ASP A 172 2.98 11.08 15.37
C ASP A 172 3.09 9.64 14.85
N TYR A 173 2.21 9.25 13.91
CA TYR A 173 2.04 7.87 13.45
C TYR A 173 3.36 7.15 13.14
N ALA A 174 4.23 7.76 12.34
CA ALA A 174 5.46 7.13 11.89
C ALA A 174 6.49 6.97 13.02
N GLU A 175 6.69 8.00 13.84
CA GLU A 175 7.67 7.98 14.93
C GLU A 175 7.22 7.07 16.07
N VAL A 176 5.94 7.09 16.44
CA VAL A 176 5.36 6.19 17.45
C VAL A 176 5.52 4.73 17.05
N LEU A 177 5.23 4.39 15.79
CA LEU A 177 5.39 3.03 15.29
C LEU A 177 6.86 2.62 15.18
N LYS A 178 7.75 3.53 14.77
CA LYS A 178 9.20 3.29 14.73
C LYS A 178 9.74 2.97 16.13
N ALA A 179 9.33 3.71 17.16
CA ALA A 179 9.68 3.43 18.55
C ALA A 179 9.17 2.05 19.05
N ASN A 180 8.19 1.47 18.36
CA ASN A 180 7.63 0.14 18.63
C ASN A 180 7.99 -0.87 17.53
N PHE A 181 9.17 -0.70 16.93
CA PHE A 181 9.80 -1.59 15.95
C PHE A 181 8.99 -1.78 14.66
N VAL A 182 8.41 -0.71 14.12
CA VAL A 182 7.70 -0.74 12.84
C VAL A 182 8.12 0.45 11.99
N MET A 183 8.94 0.20 10.97
CA MET A 183 9.27 1.17 9.93
C MET A 183 8.15 1.18 8.87
N VAL A 184 7.24 2.14 9.00
CA VAL A 184 6.06 2.26 8.14
C VAL A 184 6.30 2.93 6.79
N ASP A 185 7.36 3.74 6.70
CA ASP A 185 7.79 4.34 5.44
C ASP A 185 8.59 3.31 4.63
N ALA A 186 7.99 2.86 3.54
CA ALA A 186 8.56 1.83 2.68
C ALA A 186 9.85 2.30 1.98
N GLY A 187 9.99 3.60 1.70
CA GLY A 187 11.20 4.16 1.10
C GLY A 187 12.36 4.20 2.09
N ALA A 188 12.09 4.69 3.32
CA ALA A 188 13.07 4.70 4.39
C ALA A 188 13.50 3.27 4.79
N ARG A 189 12.55 2.34 4.85
CA ARG A 189 12.84 0.92 5.12
C ARG A 189 13.67 0.28 4.00
N LYS A 190 13.36 0.52 2.73
CA LYS A 190 14.16 0.06 1.59
C LYS A 190 15.59 0.59 1.65
N ALA A 191 15.76 1.88 1.95
CA ALA A 191 17.08 2.49 2.10
C ALA A 191 17.88 1.87 3.25
N GLU A 192 17.24 1.60 4.38
CA GLU A 192 17.87 0.93 5.52
C GLU A 192 18.29 -0.51 5.18
N ILE A 193 17.44 -1.28 4.50
CA ILE A 193 17.77 -2.63 4.02
C ILE A 193 19.00 -2.59 3.10
N SER A 194 18.98 -1.73 2.07
CA SER A 194 20.10 -1.59 1.14
C SER A 194 21.38 -1.16 1.84
N LYS A 195 21.28 -0.29 2.84
CA LYS A 195 22.43 0.16 3.64
C LYS A 195 23.04 -1.01 4.40
N GLN A 196 22.24 -1.77 5.16
CA GLN A 196 22.73 -2.91 5.95
C GLN A 196 23.37 -3.98 5.05
N ILE A 197 22.78 -4.29 3.90
CA ILE A 197 23.35 -5.26 2.95
C ILE A 197 24.71 -4.77 2.42
N LYS A 198 24.81 -3.49 2.06
CA LYS A 198 26.08 -2.91 1.57
C LYS A 198 27.16 -2.88 2.65
N GLU A 199 26.80 -2.56 3.89
CA GLU A 199 27.73 -2.57 5.02
C GLU A 199 28.29 -3.98 5.24
N ILE A 200 27.42 -5.00 5.27
CA ILE A 200 27.83 -6.41 5.36
C ILE A 200 28.77 -6.79 4.19
N ALA A 201 28.42 -6.40 2.97
CA ALA A 201 29.24 -6.72 1.80
C ALA A 201 30.64 -6.08 1.89
N ILE A 202 30.73 -4.80 2.30
CA ILE A 202 32.00 -4.09 2.48
C ILE A 202 32.85 -4.76 3.57
N GLU A 203 32.26 -5.10 4.71
CA GLU A 203 32.97 -5.74 5.83
C GLU A 203 33.59 -7.09 5.44
N ASN A 204 32.99 -7.80 4.48
CA ASN A 204 33.44 -9.11 4.01
C ASN A 204 34.22 -9.07 2.68
N ASN A 205 34.51 -7.88 2.14
CA ASN A 205 35.10 -7.71 0.80
C ASN A 205 34.30 -8.39 -0.32
N TRP A 206 32.98 -8.30 -0.24
CA TRP A 206 32.04 -8.80 -1.24
C TRP A 206 31.40 -7.67 -2.04
N THR A 207 30.84 -8.04 -3.19
CA THR A 207 29.92 -7.19 -3.95
C THR A 207 28.54 -7.81 -3.99
N VAL A 208 27.51 -6.96 -4.08
CA VAL A 208 26.10 -7.32 -4.20
C VAL A 208 25.47 -6.49 -5.30
N GLU A 209 24.72 -7.12 -6.18
CA GLU A 209 24.03 -6.47 -7.29
C GLU A 209 22.70 -5.87 -6.83
N PHE A 210 22.40 -4.66 -7.32
CA PHE A 210 21.18 -3.90 -7.01
C PHE A 210 20.61 -3.14 -8.21
N SER A 211 21.28 -3.20 -9.36
CA SER A 211 21.00 -2.38 -10.53
C SER A 211 20.17 -3.10 -11.59
N ASP A 212 20.25 -4.44 -11.66
CA ASP A 212 19.40 -5.19 -12.58
C ASP A 212 17.94 -5.22 -12.10
N GLU A 213 17.02 -5.43 -13.05
CA GLU A 213 15.57 -5.42 -12.80
C GLU A 213 15.17 -6.42 -11.71
N LYS A 214 15.73 -7.63 -11.72
CA LYS A 214 15.37 -8.70 -10.80
C LYS A 214 15.84 -8.40 -9.37
N HIS A 215 16.98 -7.75 -9.19
CA HIS A 215 17.46 -7.34 -7.86
C HIS A 215 16.67 -6.15 -7.31
N VAL A 216 16.26 -5.23 -8.19
CA VAL A 216 15.35 -4.14 -7.82
C VAL A 216 14.00 -4.70 -7.36
N GLU A 217 13.47 -5.71 -8.05
CA GLU A 217 12.26 -6.44 -7.68
C GLU A 217 12.44 -7.23 -6.37
N LEU A 218 13.53 -7.97 -6.22
CA LEU A 218 13.85 -8.70 -4.99
C LEU A 218 13.89 -7.76 -3.78
N LEU A 219 14.59 -6.63 -3.91
CA LEU A 219 14.67 -5.64 -2.85
C LEU A 219 13.30 -5.06 -2.51
N GLU A 220 12.43 -4.84 -3.51
CA GLU A 220 11.06 -4.41 -3.27
C GLU A 220 10.22 -5.49 -2.60
N GLU A 221 10.38 -6.77 -2.98
CA GLU A 221 9.71 -7.88 -2.32
C GLU A 221 10.14 -7.97 -0.85
N VAL A 222 11.44 -8.00 -0.57
CA VAL A 222 11.99 -8.04 0.79
C VAL A 222 11.51 -6.84 1.62
N ASN A 223 11.48 -5.63 1.03
CA ASN A 223 10.93 -4.44 1.67
C ASN A 223 9.45 -4.61 2.08
N ASN A 224 8.66 -5.34 1.29
CA ASN A 224 7.25 -5.63 1.58
C ASN A 224 7.03 -6.91 2.41
N LEU A 225 8.09 -7.64 2.78
CA LEU A 225 8.06 -8.81 3.68
C LEU A 225 8.38 -8.46 5.14
N VAL A 226 8.96 -7.29 5.40
CA VAL A 226 9.42 -6.89 6.74
C VAL A 226 8.84 -5.56 7.20
N GLU A 227 8.73 -5.39 8.51
CA GLU A 227 8.35 -4.15 9.20
C GLU A 227 9.55 -3.53 9.92
N TYR A 228 10.45 -4.36 10.45
CA TYR A 228 11.70 -3.94 11.07
C TYR A 228 12.84 -4.79 10.50
N PRO A 229 13.60 -4.28 9.52
CA PRO A 229 14.64 -5.06 8.85
C PRO A 229 15.87 -5.23 9.74
N THR A 230 16.41 -6.45 9.76
CA THR A 230 17.79 -6.70 10.18
C THR A 230 18.41 -7.68 9.20
N ALA A 231 19.42 -7.22 8.46
CA ALA A 231 20.17 -8.05 7.52
C ALA A 231 21.16 -8.96 8.27
N PHE A 232 21.42 -10.13 7.71
CA PHE A 232 22.36 -11.11 8.26
C PHE A 232 23.00 -11.93 7.13
N VAL A 233 24.15 -12.53 7.44
CA VAL A 233 24.86 -13.44 6.54
C VAL A 233 24.50 -14.88 6.89
N GLY A 234 24.21 -15.68 5.86
CA GLY A 234 24.21 -17.14 5.94
C GLY A 234 25.21 -17.73 4.97
N SER A 235 25.51 -19.01 5.14
CA SER A 235 26.49 -19.74 4.34
C SER A 235 25.91 -21.05 3.81
N PHE A 236 26.51 -21.58 2.75
CA PHE A 236 26.25 -22.92 2.25
C PHE A 236 27.56 -23.63 1.90
N ASP A 237 27.50 -24.94 1.70
CA ASP A 237 28.70 -25.74 1.42
C ASP A 237 29.29 -25.40 0.03
N GLU A 238 30.60 -25.17 -0.03
CA GLU A 238 31.32 -24.84 -1.27
C GLU A 238 31.13 -25.89 -2.39
N LYS A 239 30.76 -27.14 -2.05
CA LYS A 239 30.46 -28.17 -3.05
C LYS A 239 29.40 -27.73 -4.06
N TYR A 240 28.45 -26.88 -3.65
CA TYR A 240 27.39 -26.41 -4.53
C TYR A 240 27.89 -25.45 -5.62
N LEU A 241 29.07 -24.83 -5.45
CA LEU A 241 29.69 -23.98 -6.48
C LEU A 241 30.10 -24.77 -7.74
N SER A 242 29.97 -26.10 -7.73
CA SER A 242 30.09 -26.95 -8.93
C SER A 242 28.86 -26.88 -9.85
N VAL A 243 27.70 -26.44 -9.33
CA VAL A 243 26.47 -26.18 -10.09
C VAL A 243 26.58 -24.81 -10.75
N PRO A 244 26.06 -24.62 -11.98
CA PRO A 244 26.07 -23.31 -12.63
C PRO A 244 25.49 -22.22 -11.74
N GLU A 245 26.16 -21.07 -11.74
CA GLU A 245 25.84 -19.92 -10.90
C GLU A 245 24.38 -19.50 -11.06
N GLU A 246 23.87 -19.48 -12.30
CA GLU A 246 22.51 -19.04 -12.61
C GLU A 246 21.45 -19.90 -11.90
N VAL A 247 21.72 -21.19 -11.71
CA VAL A 247 20.83 -22.12 -11.00
C VAL A 247 20.83 -21.83 -9.51
N LEU A 248 22.00 -21.56 -8.93
CA LEU A 248 22.15 -21.21 -7.51
C LEU A 248 21.49 -19.87 -7.20
N VAL A 249 21.77 -18.85 -8.02
CA VAL A 249 21.21 -17.50 -7.91
C VAL A 249 19.69 -17.53 -8.02
N THR A 250 19.14 -18.26 -8.99
CA THR A 250 17.68 -18.42 -9.14
C THR A 250 17.07 -19.08 -7.90
N SER A 251 17.73 -20.12 -7.34
CA SER A 251 17.25 -20.79 -6.13
C SER A 251 17.27 -19.89 -4.90
N MET A 252 18.31 -19.07 -4.73
CA MET A 252 18.44 -18.11 -3.64
C MET A 252 17.41 -16.98 -3.75
N ARG A 253 17.28 -16.39 -4.94
CA ARG A 253 16.41 -15.24 -5.20
C ARG A 253 14.93 -15.62 -5.15
N ASP A 254 14.51 -16.53 -6.03
CA ASP A 254 13.08 -16.76 -6.30
C ASP A 254 12.42 -17.58 -5.19
N ASN A 255 13.15 -18.52 -4.58
CA ASN A 255 12.58 -19.37 -3.55
C ASN A 255 12.77 -18.77 -2.15
N GLN A 256 13.91 -18.15 -1.87
CA GLN A 256 14.30 -17.76 -0.51
C GLN A 256 14.42 -16.25 -0.27
N ARG A 257 14.41 -15.43 -1.32
CA ARG A 257 14.56 -13.97 -1.24
C ARG A 257 15.88 -13.56 -0.61
N TYR A 258 16.94 -14.28 -0.97
CA TYR A 258 18.30 -14.00 -0.55
C TYR A 258 19.03 -13.22 -1.64
N PHE A 259 19.97 -12.39 -1.20
CA PHE A 259 20.91 -11.69 -2.06
C PHE A 259 22.19 -12.52 -2.10
N GLU A 260 22.56 -12.99 -3.28
CA GLU A 260 23.87 -13.56 -3.52
C GLU A 260 24.97 -12.52 -3.33
N VAL A 261 26.17 -12.99 -3.01
CA VAL A 261 27.37 -12.17 -2.86
C VAL A 261 28.50 -12.71 -3.71
N TYR A 262 29.31 -11.80 -4.24
CA TYR A 262 30.45 -12.13 -5.08
C TYR A 262 31.76 -11.71 -4.40
N THR A 263 32.82 -12.50 -4.62
CA THR A 263 34.17 -12.16 -4.15
C THR A 263 34.73 -10.96 -4.92
N ALA A 264 35.85 -10.41 -4.44
CA ALA A 264 36.57 -9.34 -5.13
C ALA A 264 37.01 -9.71 -6.56
N GLU A 265 37.17 -11.00 -6.87
CA GLU A 265 37.48 -11.54 -8.20
C GLU A 265 36.24 -11.72 -9.09
N GLY A 266 35.05 -11.37 -8.60
CA GLY A 266 33.79 -11.49 -9.35
C GLY A 266 33.25 -12.92 -9.42
N LYS A 267 33.61 -13.81 -8.48
CA LYS A 267 33.07 -15.17 -8.39
C LYS A 267 31.97 -15.25 -7.35
N LEU A 268 30.93 -16.04 -7.58
CA LEU A 268 29.92 -16.32 -6.56
C LEU A 268 30.58 -16.88 -5.29
N ALA A 269 30.32 -16.26 -4.15
CA ALA A 269 30.78 -16.72 -2.85
C ALA A 269 29.79 -17.73 -2.25
N PRO A 270 30.23 -18.67 -1.40
CA PRO A 270 29.37 -19.65 -0.72
C PRO A 270 28.55 -19.03 0.43
N HIS A 271 28.10 -17.80 0.23
CA HIS A 271 27.40 -16.99 1.21
C HIS A 271 26.22 -16.27 0.57
N PHE A 272 25.29 -15.85 1.42
CA PHE A 272 24.16 -15.03 1.01
C PHE A 272 23.81 -14.04 2.11
N ILE A 273 23.18 -12.94 1.73
CA ILE A 273 22.62 -11.97 2.66
C ILE A 273 21.11 -12.10 2.62
N SER A 274 20.49 -12.16 3.80
CA SER A 274 19.04 -12.19 3.94
C SER A 274 18.60 -11.16 4.98
N VAL A 275 17.31 -10.86 5.02
CA VAL A 275 16.73 -9.84 5.89
C VAL A 275 15.61 -10.45 6.71
N ARG A 276 15.74 -10.42 8.03
CA ARG A 276 14.65 -10.83 8.92
C ARG A 276 13.74 -9.66 9.26
N ASN A 277 12.49 -9.99 9.57
CA ASN A 277 11.55 -9.08 10.19
C ASN A 277 11.67 -9.13 11.72
N GLY A 278 12.63 -8.40 12.29
CA GLY A 278 12.87 -8.35 13.74
C GLY A 278 14.26 -7.78 14.07
N ASN A 279 14.62 -7.71 15.36
CA ASN A 279 15.89 -7.15 15.87
C ASN A 279 17.10 -8.10 15.70
N ALA A 280 18.16 -8.00 16.50
CA ALA A 280 19.29 -8.93 16.45
C ALA A 280 19.13 -10.19 17.34
N GLU A 281 18.09 -10.24 18.18
CA GLU A 281 17.95 -11.30 19.18
C GLU A 281 17.67 -12.67 18.53
N GLY A 282 18.42 -13.71 18.96
CA GLY A 282 18.27 -15.06 18.43
C GLY A 282 18.73 -15.25 16.98
N MET A 283 19.60 -14.35 16.47
CA MET A 283 20.04 -14.38 15.08
C MET A 283 20.68 -15.72 14.66
N GLU A 284 21.44 -16.36 15.53
CA GLU A 284 22.07 -17.66 15.24
C GLU A 284 21.05 -18.73 14.80
N ASN A 285 19.91 -18.82 15.49
CA ASN A 285 18.84 -19.74 15.12
C ASN A 285 18.17 -19.37 13.78
N VAL A 286 18.06 -18.07 13.50
CA VAL A 286 17.53 -17.57 12.23
C VAL A 286 18.46 -17.95 11.08
N ILE A 287 19.77 -17.73 11.24
CA ILE A 287 20.80 -18.10 10.26
C ILE A 287 20.72 -19.61 9.99
N LEU A 288 20.85 -20.44 11.02
CA LEU A 288 20.80 -21.91 10.89
C LEU A 288 19.51 -22.40 10.20
N GLY A 289 18.37 -21.78 10.53
CA GLY A 289 17.09 -22.10 9.89
C GLY A 289 17.09 -21.79 8.40
N ASN A 290 17.60 -20.62 8.00
CA ASN A 290 17.68 -20.19 6.61
C ASN A 290 18.69 -21.03 5.81
N GLU A 291 19.86 -21.31 6.37
CA GLU A 291 20.87 -22.18 5.76
C GLU A 291 20.30 -23.58 5.49
N LYS A 292 19.61 -24.18 6.47
CA LYS A 292 18.98 -25.50 6.30
C LYS A 292 17.94 -25.52 5.18
N VAL A 293 17.14 -24.46 5.06
CA VAL A 293 16.13 -24.35 3.99
C VAL A 293 16.81 -24.17 2.63
N LEU A 294 17.88 -23.39 2.56
CA LEU A 294 18.65 -23.21 1.32
C LEU A 294 19.30 -24.51 0.87
N VAL A 295 19.98 -25.22 1.79
CA VAL A 295 20.64 -26.50 1.51
C VAL A 295 19.69 -27.49 0.85
N ALA A 296 18.45 -27.62 1.34
CA ALA A 296 17.46 -28.49 0.72
C ALA A 296 17.15 -28.10 -0.74
N ARG A 297 17.12 -26.79 -1.05
CA ARG A 297 16.92 -26.29 -2.43
C ARG A 297 18.14 -26.50 -3.31
N LEU A 298 19.34 -26.34 -2.76
CA LEU A 298 20.59 -26.55 -3.49
C LEU A 298 20.83 -28.03 -3.81
N GLU A 299 20.45 -28.94 -2.91
CA GLU A 299 20.46 -30.39 -3.18
C GLU A 299 19.49 -30.75 -4.32
N ASP A 300 18.27 -30.22 -4.31
CA ASP A 300 17.31 -30.42 -5.39
C ASP A 300 17.89 -29.90 -6.73
N ALA A 301 18.42 -28.68 -6.72
CA ALA A 301 19.00 -28.06 -7.91
C ALA A 301 20.21 -28.84 -8.46
N GLU A 302 21.12 -29.27 -7.58
CA GLU A 302 22.28 -30.10 -7.95
C GLU A 302 21.84 -31.45 -8.54
N PHE A 303 20.83 -32.08 -7.93
CA PHE A 303 20.27 -33.34 -8.42
C PHE A 303 19.69 -33.18 -9.82
N PHE A 304 18.80 -32.21 -10.04
CA PHE A 304 18.21 -31.98 -11.36
C PHE A 304 19.25 -31.63 -12.41
N TRP A 305 20.24 -30.80 -12.07
CA TRP A 305 21.35 -30.50 -12.95
C TRP A 305 22.12 -31.76 -13.37
N LYS A 306 22.44 -32.65 -12.42
CA LYS A 306 23.13 -33.92 -12.70
C LYS A 306 22.27 -34.89 -13.51
N GLU A 307 20.97 -34.94 -13.29
CA GLU A 307 20.06 -35.78 -14.10
C GLU A 307 19.95 -35.24 -15.54
N ASP A 308 19.84 -33.93 -15.71
CA ASP A 308 19.77 -33.31 -17.04
C ASP A 308 21.05 -33.52 -17.84
N GLN A 309 22.22 -33.53 -17.19
CA GLN A 309 23.50 -33.88 -17.82
C GLN A 309 23.58 -35.31 -18.36
N LYS A 310 22.72 -36.23 -17.91
CA LYS A 310 22.65 -37.60 -18.44
C LYS A 310 21.86 -37.70 -19.74
N LEU A 311 21.09 -36.66 -20.08
CA LEU A 311 20.24 -36.65 -21.27
C LEU A 311 21.00 -36.05 -22.46
N ASN A 312 20.79 -36.61 -23.64
CA ASN A 312 21.27 -35.97 -24.86
C ASN A 312 20.27 -34.91 -25.31
N ILE A 313 20.76 -33.76 -25.75
CA ILE A 313 19.92 -32.65 -26.27
C ILE A 313 18.96 -33.16 -27.36
N THR A 314 19.42 -34.06 -28.23
CA THR A 314 18.60 -34.66 -29.30
C THR A 314 17.38 -35.40 -28.78
N ASP A 315 17.47 -36.04 -27.60
CA ASP A 315 16.35 -36.75 -26.98
C ASP A 315 15.36 -35.77 -26.34
N LEU A 316 15.83 -34.63 -25.85
CA LEU A 316 15.00 -33.55 -25.33
C LEU A 316 14.21 -32.85 -26.45
N VAL A 317 14.81 -32.62 -27.62
CA VAL A 317 14.13 -32.01 -28.78
C VAL A 317 12.92 -32.83 -29.21
N LYS A 318 13.04 -34.16 -29.25
CA LYS A 318 11.91 -35.05 -29.59
C LYS A 318 10.75 -34.96 -28.60
N LYS A 319 11.02 -34.69 -27.32
CA LYS A 319 9.96 -34.52 -26.32
C LYS A 319 9.09 -33.29 -26.60
N LEU A 320 9.64 -32.25 -27.26
CA LEU A 320 8.91 -31.04 -27.62
C LEU A 320 7.79 -31.29 -28.64
N GLU A 321 7.87 -32.36 -29.44
CA GLU A 321 6.79 -32.73 -30.38
C GLU A 321 5.47 -33.04 -29.68
N ASN A 322 5.51 -33.37 -28.39
CA ASN A 322 4.34 -33.67 -27.57
C ASN A 322 3.85 -32.49 -26.72
N VAL A 323 4.50 -31.31 -26.81
CA VAL A 323 4.09 -30.12 -26.08
C VAL A 323 3.02 -29.38 -26.88
N THR A 324 1.75 -29.48 -26.46
CA THR A 324 0.64 -28.70 -27.01
C THR A 324 0.47 -27.40 -26.21
N PHE A 325 0.52 -26.26 -26.90
CA PHE A 325 0.20 -24.94 -26.34
C PHE A 325 -1.30 -24.64 -26.43
#